data_AF-K1SMA6-F1
#
_entry.id   AF-K1SMA6-F1
#
_cell.length_a   1.000
_cell.length_b   1.000
_cell.length_c   1.000
_cell.angle_alpha   90.00
_cell.angle_beta   90.00
_cell.angle_gamma   90.00
#
_symmetry.space_group_name_H-M   'P 1'
#
loop_
_entity.id
_entity.type
_entity.pdbx_description
1 polymer ?
#
loop_
_entity_poly.entity_id
_entity_poly.type
_entity_poly.pdbx_seq_one_letter_code
_entity_poly.pdbx_strand_id
1 'polypeptide(L)'
;MDFKQWNTFNKGEWTHEIDVRDFIQKNYTPYTGDESFLSGATERTLKLWDKVLKLYEKEKENGVLDVDTKTPSGINRYEAGYLDKDLEEIVGFQTDAPLKRAIMPNGGIR
;
A
#
# COMPACT_ATOMS: atom_id res chain seq x y z
N MET A 1 2.76 -3.57 -28.47
CA MET A 1 1.41 -3.93 -27.98
C MET A 1 0.56 -2.67 -27.96
N ASP A 2 -0.77 -2.75 -28.02
CA ASP A 2 -1.65 -1.57 -27.92
C ASP A 2 -2.78 -1.85 -26.94
N PHE A 3 -2.63 -1.34 -25.72
CA PHE A 3 -3.58 -1.54 -24.63
C PHE A 3 -4.37 -0.25 -24.39
N LYS A 4 -5.66 -0.37 -24.10
CA LYS A 4 -6.52 0.78 -23.76
C LYS A 4 -5.96 1.59 -22.59
N GLN A 5 -5.29 0.92 -21.66
CA GLN A 5 -4.64 1.51 -20.48
C GLN A 5 -3.46 2.42 -20.85
N TRP A 6 -2.92 2.31 -22.06
CA TRP A 6 -1.80 3.12 -22.55
C TRP A 6 -2.26 4.33 -23.36
N ASN A 7 -3.57 4.49 -23.56
CA ASN A 7 -4.11 5.66 -24.23
C ASN A 7 -3.61 6.92 -23.53
N THR A 8 -3.26 7.94 -24.33
CA THR A 8 -2.68 9.24 -23.90
C THR A 8 -1.21 9.25 -23.50
N PHE A 9 -0.56 8.09 -23.31
CA PHE A 9 0.88 8.06 -23.07
C PHE A 9 1.69 8.20 -24.36
N ASN A 10 2.80 8.91 -24.27
CA ASN A 10 3.85 8.97 -25.28
C ASN A 10 4.52 7.60 -25.40
N LYS A 11 4.41 7.00 -26.60
CA LYS A 11 4.99 5.68 -26.90
C LYS A 11 6.53 5.71 -26.91
N GLY A 12 7.13 4.57 -26.61
CA GLY A 12 8.57 4.36 -26.52
C GLY A 12 8.94 2.89 -26.47
N GLU A 13 10.20 2.60 -26.15
CA GLU A 13 10.72 1.22 -25.98
C GLU A 13 9.95 0.47 -24.88
N TRP A 14 9.42 1.19 -23.89
CA TRP A 14 8.55 0.65 -22.85
C TRP A 14 7.29 -0.07 -23.38
N THR A 15 6.89 0.16 -24.64
CA THR A 15 5.75 -0.52 -25.28
C THR A 15 6.13 -1.84 -25.98
N HIS A 16 7.44 -2.13 -26.04
CA HIS A 16 8.05 -3.28 -26.68
C HIS A 16 8.80 -4.18 -25.68
N GLU A 17 9.35 -3.61 -24.60
CA GLU A 17 10.00 -4.34 -23.52
C GLU A 17 9.65 -3.78 -22.13
N ILE A 18 10.09 -4.47 -21.07
CA ILE A 18 9.91 -3.99 -19.70
C ILE A 18 10.93 -2.87 -19.44
N ASP A 19 10.55 -1.63 -19.76
CA ASP A 19 11.35 -0.44 -19.50
C ASP A 19 10.53 0.65 -18.78
N VAL A 20 10.46 0.56 -17.46
CA VAL A 20 9.78 1.55 -16.61
C VAL A 20 10.49 2.92 -16.69
N ARG A 21 11.79 2.95 -16.99
CA ARG A 21 12.56 4.20 -17.06
C ARG A 21 12.15 4.99 -18.30
N ASP A 22 12.09 4.36 -19.48
CA ASP A 22 11.64 5.01 -20.72
C ASP A 22 10.18 5.48 -20.60
N PHE A 23 9.31 4.68 -19.96
CA PHE A 23 7.93 5.09 -19.65
C PHE A 23 7.89 6.39 -18.85
N ILE A 24 8.60 6.44 -17.71
CA ILE A 24 8.61 7.62 -16.84
C ILE A 24 9.16 8.81 -17.61
N GLN A 25 10.35 8.70 -18.23
CA GLN A 25 11.02 9.80 -18.92
C GLN A 25 10.16 10.42 -20.03
N LYS A 26 9.37 9.62 -20.74
CA LYS A 26 8.50 10.10 -21.82
C LYS A 26 7.18 10.71 -21.35
N ASN A 27 6.72 10.40 -20.13
CA ASN A 27 5.34 10.67 -19.71
C ASN A 27 5.18 11.51 -18.45
N TYR A 28 6.23 11.70 -17.65
CA TYR A 28 6.13 12.57 -16.47
C TYR A 28 6.12 14.05 -16.87
N THR A 29 5.40 14.85 -16.11
CA THR A 29 5.45 16.31 -16.20
C THR A 29 6.30 16.84 -15.06
N PRO A 30 7.50 17.40 -15.31
CA PRO A 30 8.26 18.08 -14.26
C PRO A 30 7.41 19.19 -13.63
N TYR A 31 7.35 19.20 -12.30
CA TYR A 31 6.69 20.25 -11.54
C TYR A 31 7.73 21.09 -10.80
N THR A 32 7.80 22.38 -11.09
CA THR A 32 8.73 23.35 -10.49
C THR A 32 8.00 24.50 -9.77
N GLY A 33 6.71 24.31 -9.47
CA GLY A 33 5.90 25.26 -8.71
C GLY A 33 6.05 25.06 -7.19
N ASP A 34 5.06 25.51 -6.42
CA ASP A 34 5.04 25.48 -4.96
C ASP A 34 3.90 24.60 -4.41
N GLU A 35 3.72 24.58 -3.10
CA GLU A 35 2.71 23.78 -2.41
C GLU A 35 1.27 24.33 -2.48
N SER A 36 1.04 25.45 -3.16
CA SER A 36 -0.28 26.12 -3.15
C SER A 36 -1.42 25.29 -3.73
N PHE A 37 -1.12 24.28 -4.57
CA PHE A 37 -2.11 23.37 -5.13
C PHE A 37 -2.47 22.20 -4.19
N LEU A 38 -1.75 22.01 -3.08
CA LEU A 38 -1.98 20.89 -2.17
C LEU A 38 -3.38 20.97 -1.56
N SER A 39 -4.03 19.82 -1.49
CA SER A 39 -5.33 19.65 -0.86
C SER A 39 -5.18 18.94 0.49
N GLY A 40 -6.02 19.30 1.45
CA GLY A 40 -6.06 18.67 2.77
C GLY A 40 -6.59 17.24 2.74
N ALA A 41 -6.44 16.55 3.88
CA ALA A 41 -6.97 15.20 4.05
C ALA A 41 -8.51 15.18 3.95
N THR A 42 -9.05 14.14 3.32
CA THR A 42 -10.50 13.91 3.28
C THR A 42 -11.02 13.44 4.64
N GLU A 43 -12.32 13.60 4.90
CA GLU A 43 -12.95 13.04 6.11
C GLU A 43 -12.73 11.53 6.25
N ARG A 44 -12.76 10.81 5.13
CA ARG A 44 -12.53 9.37 5.05
C ARG A 44 -11.11 9.01 5.49
N THR A 45 -10.13 9.77 5.02
CA THR A 45 -8.72 9.66 5.45
C THR A 45 -8.58 9.93 6.95
N LEU A 46 -9.21 11.01 7.46
CA LEU A 46 -9.15 11.36 8.88
C LEU A 46 -9.77 10.28 9.78
N LYS A 47 -10.91 9.71 9.36
CA LYS A 47 -11.59 8.61 10.07
C LYS A 47 -10.74 7.34 10.09
N LEU A 48 -10.14 6.96 8.97
CA LEU A 48 -9.22 5.83 8.91
C LEU A 48 -8.00 6.06 9.80
N TRP A 49 -7.41 7.26 9.75
CA TRP A 49 -6.22 7.57 10.54
C TRP A 49 -6.50 7.55 12.04
N ASP A 50 -7.63 8.09 12.50
CA ASP A 50 -8.05 8.02 13.91
C ASP A 50 -8.17 6.56 14.40
N LYS A 51 -8.67 5.65 13.55
CA LYS A 51 -8.71 4.22 13.86
C LYS A 51 -7.31 3.62 14.00
N VAL A 52 -6.38 3.96 13.10
CA VAL A 52 -4.98 3.52 13.19
C VAL A 52 -4.34 4.01 14.48
N LEU A 53 -4.53 5.29 14.85
CA LEU A 53 -3.96 5.86 16.07
C LEU A 53 -4.41 5.12 17.33
N LYS A 54 -5.70 4.75 17.41
CA LYS A 54 -6.23 3.91 18.51
C LYS A 54 -5.63 2.52 18.56
N LEU A 55 -5.24 1.94 17.41
CA LEU A 55 -4.53 0.66 17.38
C LEU A 55 -3.08 0.83 17.87
N TYR A 56 -2.42 1.93 17.51
CA TYR A 56 -1.08 2.24 18.03
C TYR A 56 -1.06 2.51 19.53
N GLU A 57 -2.09 3.15 20.10
CA GLU A 57 -2.23 3.30 21.54
C GLU A 57 -2.25 1.92 22.23
N LYS A 58 -3.06 0.99 21.72
CA LYS A 58 -3.10 -0.40 22.21
C LYS A 58 -1.77 -1.14 22.02
N GLU A 59 -1.13 -0.98 20.86
CA GLU A 59 0.18 -1.60 20.61
C GLU A 59 1.24 -1.08 21.58
N LYS A 60 1.24 0.22 21.88
CA LYS A 60 2.17 0.82 22.83
C LYS A 60 2.00 0.26 24.25
N GLU A 61 0.77 -0.02 24.66
CA GLU A 61 0.48 -0.64 25.96
C GLU A 61 0.93 -2.11 26.02
N ASN A 62 0.77 -2.84 24.91
CA ASN A 62 1.04 -4.30 24.85
C ASN A 62 2.45 -4.66 24.34
N GLY A 63 3.20 -3.69 23.80
CA GLY A 63 4.45 -3.88 23.06
C GLY A 63 4.26 -4.38 21.62
N VAL A 64 3.30 -5.28 21.40
CA VAL A 64 2.85 -5.74 20.08
C VAL A 64 1.33 -5.86 20.10
N LEU A 65 0.66 -5.45 19.02
CA LEU A 65 -0.80 -5.57 18.96
C LEU A 65 -1.25 -7.03 18.83
N ASP A 66 -0.72 -7.73 17.83
CA ASP A 66 -1.00 -9.16 17.58
C ASP A 66 0.12 -9.77 16.74
N VAL A 67 0.33 -11.09 16.88
CA VAL A 67 1.28 -11.87 16.09
C VAL A 67 0.61 -13.18 15.69
N ASP A 68 0.64 -13.49 14.40
CA ASP A 68 0.25 -14.81 13.93
C ASP A 68 1.26 -15.87 14.39
N THR A 69 0.75 -16.94 14.98
CA THR A 69 1.56 -18.05 15.51
C THR A 69 1.42 -19.34 14.72
N LYS A 70 0.57 -19.35 13.68
CA LYS A 70 0.14 -20.59 13.00
C LYS A 70 0.40 -20.59 11.51
N THR A 71 0.49 -19.43 10.87
CA THR A 71 0.64 -19.36 9.41
C THR A 71 2.04 -18.89 9.03
N PRO A 72 2.89 -19.76 8.44
CA PRO A 72 4.09 -19.32 7.76
C PRO A 72 3.75 -18.33 6.64
N SER A 73 4.32 -17.12 6.69
CA SER A 73 4.00 -16.06 5.73
C SER A 73 4.31 -16.45 4.28
N GLY A 74 3.51 -15.92 3.36
CA GLY A 74 3.64 -16.10 1.92
C GLY A 74 2.62 -15.24 1.17
N ILE A 75 2.76 -15.13 -0.16
CA ILE A 75 2.01 -14.16 -1.00
C ILE A 75 0.49 -14.30 -0.85
N ASN A 76 -0.03 -15.52 -0.70
CA ASN A 76 -1.47 -15.83 -0.66
C ASN A 76 -1.88 -16.62 0.59
N ARG A 77 -1.21 -16.37 1.73
CA ARG A 77 -1.41 -17.13 2.98
C ARG A 77 -2.46 -16.56 3.91
N TYR A 78 -2.86 -15.31 3.70
CA TYR A 78 -3.81 -14.59 4.53
C TYR A 78 -5.04 -14.22 3.70
N GLU A 79 -6.18 -14.17 4.38
CA GLU A 79 -7.39 -13.55 3.84
C GLU A 79 -7.22 -12.03 3.73
N ALA A 80 -8.12 -11.37 3.00
CA ALA A 80 -8.11 -9.93 2.86
C ALA A 80 -8.38 -9.23 4.21
N GLY A 81 -7.39 -8.47 4.70
CA GLY A 81 -7.54 -7.56 5.84
C GLY A 81 -8.06 -6.20 5.43
N TYR A 82 -8.75 -5.54 6.36
CA TYR A 82 -9.29 -4.18 6.21
C TYR A 82 -9.26 -3.45 7.54
N LEU A 83 -9.04 -2.13 7.52
CA LEU A 83 -9.28 -1.30 8.70
C LEU A 83 -10.75 -0.87 8.77
N ASP A 84 -11.30 -0.49 7.61
CA ASP A 84 -12.70 -0.16 7.40
C ASP A 84 -13.00 -0.20 5.90
N LYS A 85 -13.50 -1.35 5.44
CA LYS A 85 -13.63 -1.68 4.02
C LYS A 85 -14.46 -0.67 3.23
N ASP A 86 -15.42 -0.01 3.87
CA ASP A 86 -16.30 0.96 3.21
C ASP A 86 -15.63 2.33 3.06
N LEU A 87 -14.55 2.58 3.81
CA LEU A 87 -13.79 3.84 3.79
C LEU A 87 -12.49 3.73 2.99
N GLU A 88 -11.98 2.55 2.69
CA GLU A 88 -10.68 2.39 2.04
C GLU A 88 -10.78 2.55 0.51
N GLU A 89 -9.99 3.47 -0.07
CA GLU A 89 -9.84 3.58 -1.53
C GLU A 89 -8.76 2.66 -2.07
N ILE A 90 -7.66 2.59 -1.32
CA ILE A 90 -6.54 1.70 -1.58
C ILE A 90 -6.54 0.68 -0.45
N VAL A 91 -6.50 -0.60 -0.82
CA VAL A 91 -6.62 -1.73 0.10
C VAL A 91 -5.37 -2.59 0.09
N GLY A 92 -5.16 -3.32 1.17
CA GLY A 92 -4.09 -4.31 1.29
C GLY A 92 -3.39 -4.24 2.64
N PHE A 93 -3.34 -5.39 3.32
CA PHE A 93 -2.58 -5.59 4.55
C PHE A 93 -1.65 -6.80 4.41
N GLN A 94 -0.62 -6.85 5.25
CA GLN A 94 0.33 -7.97 5.28
C GLN A 94 -0.32 -9.27 5.77
N THR A 95 -1.33 -9.14 6.64
CA THR A 95 -2.12 -10.25 7.20
C THR A 95 -3.62 -9.93 7.05
N ASP A 96 -4.47 -10.73 7.68
CA ASP A 96 -5.92 -10.59 7.74
C ASP A 96 -6.41 -9.45 8.65
N ALA A 97 -5.52 -8.74 9.35
CA ALA A 97 -5.88 -7.64 10.26
C ALA A 97 -4.82 -6.52 10.31
N PRO A 98 -5.22 -5.27 10.58
CA PRO A 98 -4.28 -4.16 10.75
C PRO A 98 -3.35 -4.39 11.95
N LEU A 99 -2.06 -4.11 11.77
CA LEU A 99 -0.98 -4.23 12.76
C LEU A 99 -0.78 -5.64 13.36
N LYS A 100 -1.40 -6.68 12.79
CA LYS A 100 -1.09 -8.08 13.12
C LYS A 100 0.16 -8.52 12.35
N ARG A 101 1.19 -8.93 13.09
CA ARG A 101 2.49 -9.32 12.51
C ARG A 101 2.45 -10.77 12.02
N ALA A 102 2.95 -11.02 10.81
CA ALA A 102 3.16 -12.37 10.29
C ALA A 102 4.44 -12.99 10.85
N ILE A 103 4.59 -14.32 10.75
CA ILE A 103 5.85 -15.01 11.00
C ILE A 103 6.59 -15.33 9.69
N MET A 104 7.91 -15.08 9.68
CA MET A 104 8.78 -15.26 8.51
C MET A 104 9.80 -16.39 8.77
N PRO A 105 9.37 -17.66 8.89
CA PRO A 105 10.21 -18.76 9.40
C PRO A 105 11.42 -19.09 8.51
N ASN A 106 11.39 -18.72 7.23
CA ASN A 106 12.51 -18.97 6.30
C ASN A 106 13.76 -18.15 6.64
N GLY A 107 13.65 -17.08 7.43
CA GLY A 107 14.80 -16.32 7.93
C GLY A 107 15.47 -16.92 9.17
N GLY A 108 14.79 -17.84 9.86
CA GLY A 108 15.23 -18.44 11.12
C GLY A 108 14.05 -18.74 12.06
N ILE A 109 14.13 -19.84 12.82
CA ILE A 109 13.03 -20.34 13.67
C ILE A 109 13.42 -20.51 15.16
N ARG A 110 14.60 -20.05 15.54
CA ARG A 110 15.14 -20.16 16.90
C ARG A 110 15.08 -18.83 17.64
#